data_AF-A0A7W1DLC1-F1
#
_entry.id   AF-A0A7W1DLC1-F1
#
_cell.length_a   1.000
_cell.length_b   1.000
_cell.length_c   1.000
_cell.angle_alpha   90.00
_cell.angle_beta   90.00
_cell.angle_gamma   90.00
#
_symmetry.space_group_name_H-M   'P 1'
#
loop_
_entity.id
_entity.type
_entity.pdbx_description
1 polymer ?
#
loop_
_entity_poly.entity_id
_entity_poly.type
_entity_poly.pdbx_seq_one_letter_code
_entity_poly.pdbx_strand_id
1 'polypeptide(L)'
;MIVRPADDGGLLLITQPAHASLARTVMESCVPLAEHPRRAAILHAIGAHDNGWAEEDAAPEFDPAGRAVADFVHVAVPVRHRVWPRAVAALASDPWAAALVAHHAITVYDRYRPDPEWDPDPDEHHCNQGLA
;
A
#
# COMPACT_ATOMS: atom_id res chain seq x y z
N MET A 1 -6.23 -3.21 -6.31
CA MET A 1 -7.35 -4.14 -5.97
C MET A 1 -6.87 -5.58 -5.80
N ILE A 2 -7.48 -6.35 -4.89
CA ILE A 2 -7.38 -7.81 -4.84
C ILE A 2 -8.54 -8.41 -5.65
N VAL A 3 -8.21 -9.29 -6.60
CA VAL A 3 -9.18 -9.96 -7.47
C VAL A 3 -9.28 -11.43 -7.06
N ARG A 4 -10.51 -11.92 -6.83
CA ARG A 4 -10.76 -13.33 -6.52
C ARG A 4 -11.89 -13.90 -7.39
N PRO A 5 -11.82 -15.16 -7.83
CA PRO A 5 -12.98 -15.83 -8.42
C PRO A 5 -14.06 -16.04 -7.37
N ALA A 6 -15.33 -15.91 -7.78
CA ALA A 6 -16.50 -16.28 -7.01
C ALA A 6 -17.12 -17.60 -7.50
N ASP A 7 -17.88 -18.27 -6.64
CA ASP A 7 -18.44 -19.61 -6.92
C ASP A 7 -19.47 -19.60 -8.07
N ASP A 8 -20.07 -18.44 -8.36
CA ASP A 8 -21.04 -18.23 -9.44
C ASP A 8 -20.38 -17.93 -10.81
N GLY A 9 -19.05 -18.03 -10.89
CA GLY A 9 -18.28 -17.68 -12.08
C GLY A 9 -18.02 -16.18 -12.24
N GLY A 10 -18.44 -15.36 -11.27
CA GLY A 10 -18.13 -13.94 -11.19
C GLY A 10 -16.75 -13.65 -10.60
N LEU A 11 -16.47 -12.35 -10.44
CA LEU A 11 -15.28 -11.85 -9.75
C LEU A 11 -15.67 -11.09 -8.49
N LEU A 12 -14.99 -11.40 -7.38
CA LEU A 12 -14.98 -10.60 -6.18
C LEU A 12 -13.81 -9.61 -6.25
N LEU A 13 -14.16 -8.33 -6.26
CA LEU A 13 -13.24 -7.21 -6.37
C LEU A 13 -13.12 -6.53 -5.00
N ILE A 14 -11.98 -6.67 -4.34
CA ILE A 14 -11.73 -6.11 -3.00
C ILE A 14 -10.78 -4.94 -3.14
N THR A 15 -11.26 -3.75 -2.81
CA THR A 15 -10.44 -2.53 -2.84
C THR A 15 -9.35 -2.60 -1.76
N GLN A 16 -8.19 -2.00 -2.02
CA GLN A 16 -7.12 -1.92 -1.04
C GLN A 16 -7.50 -1.08 0.20
N PRO A 17 -8.29 0.01 0.10
CA PRO A 17 -8.87 0.63 1.28
C PRO A 17 -9.72 -0.32 2.13
N ALA A 18 -10.51 -1.20 1.50
CA ALA A 18 -11.29 -2.21 2.24
C ALA A 18 -10.37 -3.27 2.90
N HIS A 19 -9.31 -3.69 2.21
CA HIS A 19 -8.27 -4.53 2.79
C HIS A 19 -7.63 -3.88 4.03
N ALA A 20 -7.22 -2.61 3.93
CA ALA A 20 -6.62 -1.88 5.04
C ALA A 20 -7.57 -1.74 6.24
N SER A 21 -8.84 -1.45 5.98
CA SER A 21 -9.88 -1.40 7.02
C SER A 21 -10.06 -2.75 7.74
N LEU A 22 -10.07 -3.86 6.98
CA LEU A 22 -10.12 -5.20 7.56
C LEU A 22 -8.86 -5.51 8.36
N ALA A 23 -7.67 -5.17 7.84
CA ALA A 23 -6.40 -5.37 8.52
C ALA A 23 -6.37 -4.64 9.87
N ARG A 24 -6.90 -3.41 9.93
CA ARG A 24 -7.07 -2.68 11.19
C ARG A 24 -7.97 -3.45 12.15
N THR A 25 -9.13 -3.91 11.69
CA THR A 25 -10.11 -4.64 12.51
C THR A 25 -9.48 -5.90 13.14
N VAL A 26 -8.70 -6.64 12.36
CA VAL A 26 -7.93 -7.79 12.87
C VAL A 26 -6.92 -7.34 13.94
N MET A 27 -6.19 -6.27 13.65
CA MET A 27 -5.13 -5.76 14.53
C MET A 27 -5.65 -5.08 15.81
N GLU A 28 -6.92 -4.66 15.85
CA GLU A 28 -7.56 -4.20 17.10
C GLU A 28 -7.56 -5.27 18.19
N SER A 29 -7.57 -6.55 17.79
CA SER A 29 -7.49 -7.73 18.68
C SER A 29 -6.06 -8.21 18.96
N CYS A 30 -5.03 -7.51 18.47
CA CYS A 30 -3.63 -7.88 18.65
C CYS A 30 -3.18 -7.65 20.11
N VAL A 31 -2.93 -8.74 20.85
CA VAL A 31 -2.56 -8.69 22.28
C VAL A 31 -1.32 -7.81 22.54
N PRO A 32 -0.20 -7.94 21.80
CA PRO A 32 0.96 -7.04 21.98
C PRO A 32 0.66 -5.56 21.75
N LEU A 33 -0.37 -5.24 20.96
CA LEU A 33 -0.73 -3.87 20.64
C LEU A 33 -1.65 -3.23 21.69
N ALA A 34 -2.30 -4.04 22.55
CA ALA A 34 -3.33 -3.59 23.48
C ALA A 34 -2.88 -2.42 24.38
N GLU A 35 -1.70 -2.55 24.99
CA GLU A 35 -1.13 -1.55 25.90
C GLU A 35 -0.01 -0.72 25.26
N HIS A 36 0.18 -0.83 23.94
CA HIS A 36 1.24 -0.08 23.29
C HIS A 36 0.93 1.44 23.31
N PRO A 37 1.83 2.32 23.76
CA PRO A 37 1.55 3.76 23.90
C PRO A 37 1.12 4.45 22.61
N ARG A 38 1.50 3.89 21.45
CA ARG A 38 1.12 4.37 20.12
C ARG A 38 0.02 3.54 19.44
N ARG A 39 -0.76 2.75 20.20
CA ARG A 39 -1.82 1.88 19.66
C ARG A 39 -2.72 2.61 18.66
N ALA A 40 -3.17 3.82 19.01
CA ALA A 40 -4.06 4.61 18.15
C ALA A 40 -3.41 4.94 16.79
N ALA A 41 -2.19 5.47 16.80
CA ALA A 41 -1.46 5.82 15.56
C ALA A 41 -1.11 4.58 14.73
N ILE A 42 -0.76 3.46 15.37
CA ILE A 42 -0.48 2.19 14.68
C ILE A 42 -1.75 1.67 14.00
N LEU A 43 -2.89 1.64 14.71
CA LEU A 43 -4.17 1.22 14.12
C LEU A 43 -4.66 2.19 13.03
N HIS A 44 -4.33 3.48 13.15
CA HIS A 44 -4.61 4.46 12.10
C HIS A 44 -3.78 4.16 10.84
N ALA A 45 -2.47 3.96 11.00
CA ALA A 45 -1.59 3.57 9.90
C ALA A 45 -2.05 2.28 9.22
N ILE A 46 -2.35 1.23 9.99
CA ILE A 46 -2.84 -0.05 9.45
C ILE A 46 -4.16 0.15 8.70
N GLY A 47 -5.08 0.95 9.23
CA GLY A 47 -6.36 1.22 8.59
C GLY A 47 -6.29 2.06 7.33
N ALA A 48 -5.17 2.74 7.09
CA ALA A 48 -4.99 3.69 6.01
C ALA A 48 -3.85 3.35 5.04
N HIS A 49 -3.09 2.27 5.28
CA HIS A 49 -1.83 2.02 4.59
C HIS A 49 -1.95 1.98 3.06
N ASP A 50 -3.08 1.47 2.56
CA ASP A 50 -3.35 1.39 1.13
C ASP A 50 -4.41 2.39 0.63
N ASN A 51 -4.73 3.44 1.38
CA ASN A 51 -5.75 4.41 0.95
C ASN A 51 -5.38 5.16 -0.34
N GLY A 52 -4.09 5.21 -0.67
CA GLY A 52 -3.61 5.78 -1.94
C GLY A 52 -4.13 5.06 -3.19
N TRP A 53 -4.64 3.83 -3.06
CA TRP A 53 -5.20 3.06 -4.18
C TRP A 53 -6.64 3.44 -4.54
N ALA A 54 -7.28 4.34 -3.79
CA ALA A 54 -8.71 4.61 -3.95
C ALA A 54 -9.11 4.99 -5.38
N GLU A 55 -8.28 5.76 -6.10
CA GLU A 55 -8.56 6.16 -7.48
C GLU A 55 -8.39 4.99 -8.46
N GLU A 56 -7.32 4.21 -8.33
CA GLU A 56 -7.05 3.01 -9.14
C GLU A 56 -8.12 1.93 -8.94
N ASP A 57 -8.60 1.76 -7.72
CA ASP A 57 -9.64 0.79 -7.40
C ASP A 57 -11.03 1.23 -7.89
N ALA A 58 -11.27 2.53 -8.03
CA ALA A 58 -12.50 3.08 -8.59
C ALA A 58 -12.56 2.93 -10.13
N ALA A 59 -11.41 2.79 -10.78
CA ALA A 59 -11.28 2.59 -12.22
C ALA A 59 -10.26 1.47 -12.53
N PRO A 60 -10.62 0.19 -12.31
CA PRO A 60 -9.69 -0.93 -12.44
C PRO A 60 -9.19 -1.08 -13.88
N GLU A 61 -7.88 -1.21 -14.03
CA GLU A 61 -7.25 -1.50 -15.32
C GLU A 61 -7.39 -3.00 -15.66
N PHE A 62 -7.42 -3.33 -16.95
CA PHE A 62 -7.28 -4.72 -17.40
C PHE A 62 -5.81 -5.04 -17.69
N ASP A 63 -5.47 -6.33 -17.71
CA ASP A 63 -4.16 -6.80 -18.18
C ASP A 63 -3.88 -6.30 -19.62
N PRO A 64 -2.61 -6.28 -20.07
CA PRO A 64 -2.28 -5.78 -21.41
C PRO A 64 -2.97 -6.53 -22.56
N ALA A 65 -3.51 -7.73 -22.30
CA ALA A 65 -4.25 -8.50 -23.27
C ALA A 65 -5.76 -8.27 -23.22
N GLY A 66 -6.25 -7.45 -22.30
CA GLY A 66 -7.66 -7.14 -22.07
C GLY A 66 -8.48 -8.31 -21.54
N ARG A 67 -7.85 -9.35 -20.95
CA ARG A 67 -8.53 -10.61 -20.60
C ARG A 67 -8.91 -10.74 -19.13
N ALA A 68 -8.22 -10.03 -18.25
CA ALA A 68 -8.46 -10.06 -16.81
C ALA A 68 -8.30 -8.67 -16.21
N VAL A 69 -9.00 -8.38 -15.12
CA VAL A 69 -8.73 -7.19 -14.29
C VAL A 69 -7.32 -7.34 -13.71
N ALA A 70 -6.48 -6.33 -13.88
CA ALA A 70 -5.15 -6.29 -13.29
C ALA A 70 -5.28 -6.11 -11.77
N ASP A 71 -4.70 -7.03 -11.00
CA ASP A 71 -4.63 -6.88 -9.55
C ASP A 71 -3.50 -5.94 -9.13
N PHE A 72 -3.47 -5.59 -7.84
CA PHE A 72 -2.50 -4.66 -7.26
C PHE A 72 -1.04 -5.12 -7.37
N VAL A 73 -0.79 -6.42 -7.57
CA VAL A 73 0.55 -6.99 -7.72
C VAL A 73 1.01 -6.87 -9.18
N HIS A 74 0.10 -7.09 -10.13
CA HIS A 74 0.40 -7.23 -11.55
C HIS A 74 0.14 -5.97 -12.38
N VAL A 75 -0.52 -4.95 -11.81
CA VAL A 75 -0.65 -3.66 -12.48
C VAL A 75 0.73 -3.00 -12.69
N ALA A 76 0.85 -2.14 -13.70
CA ALA A 76 2.11 -1.54 -14.11
C ALA A 76 2.85 -0.85 -12.94
N VAL A 77 4.19 -0.93 -12.90
CA VAL A 77 5.02 -0.32 -11.84
C VAL A 77 4.66 1.16 -11.59
N PRO A 78 4.50 2.03 -12.62
CA PRO A 78 4.15 3.43 -12.39
C PRO A 78 2.81 3.63 -11.66
N VAL A 79 1.86 2.70 -11.86
CA VAL A 79 0.57 2.70 -11.14
C VAL A 79 0.82 2.35 -9.68
N ARG A 80 1.62 1.32 -9.41
CA ARG A 80 1.97 0.91 -8.04
C ARG A 80 2.74 2.00 -7.29
N HIS A 81 3.57 2.79 -7.96
CA HIS A 81 4.38 3.83 -7.32
C HIS A 81 3.56 5.08 -6.95
N ARG A 82 2.67 5.55 -7.84
CA ARG A 82 1.93 6.82 -7.64
C ARG A 82 0.93 6.82 -6.48
N VAL A 83 0.58 5.65 -5.95
CA VAL A 83 -0.35 5.54 -4.81
C VAL A 83 0.28 6.03 -3.49
N TRP A 84 1.58 5.85 -3.31
CA TRP A 84 2.23 6.05 -2.00
C TRP A 84 2.30 7.51 -1.57
N PRO A 85 2.67 8.48 -2.44
CA PRO A 85 2.62 9.89 -2.06
C PRO A 85 1.22 10.34 -1.62
N ARG A 86 0.16 9.84 -2.27
CA ARG A 86 -1.24 10.13 -1.91
C ARG A 86 -1.61 9.52 -0.56
N ALA A 87 -1.24 8.26 -0.31
CA ALA A 87 -1.47 7.59 0.96
C ALA A 87 -0.82 8.33 2.14
N VAL A 88 0.44 8.74 1.97
CA VAL A 88 1.20 9.48 2.99
C VAL A 88 0.63 10.89 3.20
N ALA A 89 0.34 11.61 2.12
CA ALA A 89 -0.22 12.97 2.20
C ALA A 89 -1.59 13.01 2.90
N ALA A 90 -2.42 11.99 2.72
CA ALA A 90 -3.71 11.88 3.39
C ALA A 90 -3.60 11.77 4.93
N LEU A 91 -2.43 11.42 5.45
CA LEU A 91 -2.14 11.26 6.88
C LEU A 91 -1.35 12.44 7.47
N ALA A 92 -1.29 13.59 6.79
CA ALA A 92 -0.50 14.74 7.24
C ALA A 92 -0.84 15.24 8.67
N SER A 93 -2.06 15.02 9.15
CA SER A 93 -2.47 15.37 10.53
C SER A 93 -2.00 14.38 11.60
N ASP A 94 -1.48 13.21 11.21
CA ASP A 94 -0.89 12.18 12.09
C ASP A 94 0.48 11.76 11.53
N PRO A 95 1.55 12.53 11.81
CA PRO A 95 2.88 12.29 11.25
C PRO A 95 3.46 10.91 11.58
N TRP A 96 3.05 10.32 12.71
CA TRP A 96 3.50 8.98 13.07
C TRP A 96 2.85 7.92 12.18
N ALA A 97 1.54 8.03 11.93
CA ALA A 97 0.87 7.16 10.98
C ALA A 97 1.41 7.34 9.56
N ALA A 98 1.64 8.59 9.13
CA ALA A 98 2.25 8.90 7.84
C ALA A 98 3.63 8.24 7.67
N ALA A 99 4.49 8.33 8.70
CA ALA A 99 5.81 7.70 8.69
C ALA A 99 5.74 6.16 8.64
N LEU A 100 4.79 5.54 9.34
CA LEU A 100 4.58 4.09 9.28
C LEU A 100 4.13 3.64 7.89
N VAL A 101 3.24 4.40 7.23
CA VAL A 101 2.81 4.11 5.86
C VAL A 101 3.92 4.31 4.84
N ALA A 102 4.73 5.38 4.99
CA ALA A 102 5.92 5.58 4.15
C ALA A 102 6.93 4.44 4.33
N HIS A 103 7.20 4.01 5.57
CA HIS A 103 8.07 2.88 5.84
C HIS A 103 7.51 1.58 5.26
N HIS A 104 6.20 1.36 5.34
CA HIS A 104 5.53 0.21 4.71
C HIS A 104 5.75 0.21 3.19
N ALA A 105 5.58 1.36 2.52
CA ALA A 105 5.83 1.49 1.08
C ALA A 105 7.25 1.03 0.71
N ILE A 106 8.27 1.56 1.40
CA ILE A 106 9.68 1.18 1.19
C ILE A 106 9.87 -0.33 1.41
N THR A 107 9.28 -0.88 2.49
CA THR A 107 9.42 -2.30 2.84
C THR A 107 8.82 -3.22 1.79
N VAL A 108 7.66 -2.86 1.22
CA VAL A 108 7.00 -3.64 0.16
C VAL A 108 7.86 -3.69 -1.10
N TYR A 109 8.60 -2.63 -1.39
CA TYR A 109 9.49 -2.57 -2.55
C TYR A 109 10.88 -3.14 -2.33
N ASP A 110 11.32 -3.32 -1.09
CA ASP A 110 12.65 -3.83 -0.77
C ASP A 110 12.96 -5.18 -1.44
N ARG A 111 11.93 -6.03 -1.61
CA ARG A 111 12.03 -7.31 -2.31
C ARG A 111 12.37 -7.21 -3.80
N TYR A 112 12.18 -6.05 -4.42
CA TYR A 112 12.51 -5.78 -5.83
C TYR A 112 13.89 -5.14 -6.00
N ARG A 113 14.60 -4.77 -4.92
CA ARG A 113 15.98 -4.27 -5.00
C ARG A 113 16.96 -5.17 -5.80
N PRO A 114 16.81 -6.51 -5.83
CA PRO A 114 17.67 -7.35 -6.67
C PRO A 114 17.33 -7.32 -8.17
N ASP A 115 16.22 -6.70 -8.58
CA ASP A 115 15.78 -6.65 -9.97
C ASP A 115 16.63 -5.64 -10.76
N PRO A 116 17.30 -6.04 -11.84
CA PRO A 116 18.12 -5.13 -12.65
C PRO A 116 17.33 -4.02 -13.36
N GLU A 117 15.99 -4.14 -13.44
CA GLU A 117 15.11 -3.08 -13.95
C GLU A 117 14.60 -2.14 -12.84
N TRP A 118 14.96 -2.37 -11.58
CA TRP A 118 14.64 -1.50 -10.45
C TRP A 118 15.53 -0.24 -10.46
N ASP A 119 14.94 0.90 -10.83
CA ASP A 119 15.53 2.22 -10.63
C ASP A 119 15.04 2.76 -9.27
N PRO A 120 15.88 2.83 -8.23
CA PRO A 120 15.51 3.54 -7.01
C PRO A 120 15.28 4.99 -7.40
N ASP A 121 14.08 5.51 -7.12
CA ASP A 121 13.67 6.89 -7.36
C ASP A 121 14.86 7.87 -7.25
N PRO A 122 15.13 8.75 -8.23
CA PRO A 122 16.34 9.58 -8.26
C PRO A 122 16.55 10.46 -7.01
N ASP A 123 15.52 10.68 -6.19
CA ASP A 123 15.59 11.39 -4.92
C ASP A 123 16.21 10.57 -3.76
N GLU A 124 16.31 9.23 -3.85
CA GLU A 124 17.02 8.42 -2.84
C GLU A 124 18.54 8.72 -2.83
N HIS A 125 19.10 9.20 -3.94
CA HIS A 125 20.52 9.55 -4.04
C HIS A 125 20.91 10.80 -3.24
N HIS A 126 19.95 11.69 -2.93
CA HIS A 126 20.24 12.91 -2.19
C HIS A 126 20.32 12.72 -0.67
N CYS A 127 19.69 11.68 -0.11
CA CYS A 127 19.71 11.46 1.34
C CYS A 127 20.99 10.73 1.83
N ASN A 128 21.62 9.93 0.97
CA ASN A 128 22.82 9.15 1.33
C ASN A 128 24.18 9.87 1.11
N GLN A 129 24.17 11.09 0.59
CA GLN A 129 25.40 11.87 0.34
C GLN A 129 25.75 12.85 1.49
N GLY A 130 24.97 12.87 2.58
CA GLY A 130 25.10 13.83 3.69
C GLY A 130 25.72 13.31 4.98
N LEU A 131 26.18 12.06 5.03
CA LEU A 131 26.84 11.47 6.21
C LEU A 131 28.20 10.88 5.80
N ALA A 132 29.17 11.76 5.61
CA ALA A 132 30.60 11.45 5.65
C ALA A 132 31.32 12.59 6.38
#